data_AF-A0A542M480-F1
#
_entry.id   AF-A0A542M480-F1
#
_cell.length_a   1.000
_cell.length_b   1.000
_cell.length_c   1.000
_cell.angle_alpha   90.00
_cell.angle_beta   90.00
_cell.angle_gamma   90.00
#
_symmetry.space_group_name_H-M   'P 1'
#
loop_
_entity.id
_entity.type
_entity.pdbx_description
1 polymer ?
#
loop_
_entity_poly.entity_id
_entity_poly.type
_entity_poly.pdbx_seq_one_letter_code
_entity_poly.pdbx_strand_id
1 'polypeptide(L)'
;MRNDPIEEEIRMPTAAETSRYIIRAVDDGPALAAFIASLRADAAVRLLDTIGPKAQPHTAVVETDAATAERLEQAFRTSNQLMIEPDRPLSLFD
;
A
#
# COMPACT_ATOMS: atom_id res chain seq x y z
N MET A 1 -40.09 -26.63 20.04
CA MET A 1 -40.04 -25.15 19.84
C MET A 1 -39.38 -24.58 21.09
N ARG A 2 -38.16 -24.04 21.06
CA ARG A 2 -37.52 -23.20 20.04
C ARG A 2 -36.08 -23.65 19.77
N ASN A 3 -35.75 -23.77 18.49
CA ASN A 3 -34.40 -23.56 17.99
C ASN A 3 -34.09 -22.06 18.14
N ASP A 4 -32.84 -21.70 18.43
CA ASP A 4 -31.95 -21.01 17.49
C ASP A 4 -30.52 -20.99 18.08
N PRO A 5 -29.50 -21.50 17.36
CA PRO A 5 -28.11 -21.54 17.81
C PRO A 5 -27.43 -20.18 17.63
N ILE A 6 -26.49 -19.88 18.52
CA ILE A 6 -25.33 -18.99 18.35
C ILE A 6 -25.11 -18.54 16.89
N GLU A 7 -25.61 -17.36 16.55
CA GLU A 7 -25.05 -16.56 15.47
C GLU A 7 -23.70 -16.04 15.97
N GLU A 8 -22.73 -16.97 16.04
CA GLU A 8 -21.33 -16.63 15.92
C GLU A 8 -21.24 -15.96 14.55
N GLU A 9 -21.35 -14.64 14.58
CA GLU A 9 -21.04 -13.73 13.52
C GLU A 9 -19.72 -14.21 12.94
N ILE A 10 -19.84 -15.03 11.90
CA ILE A 10 -18.78 -15.32 10.97
C ILE A 10 -18.48 -13.93 10.45
N ARG A 11 -17.55 -13.25 11.12
CA ARG A 11 -16.75 -12.22 10.51
C ARG A 11 -16.14 -12.95 9.34
N MET A 12 -16.83 -12.84 8.21
CA MET A 12 -16.24 -12.99 6.88
C MET A 12 -14.84 -12.40 7.02
N PRO A 13 -13.77 -13.07 6.57
CA PRO A 13 -12.45 -12.46 6.60
C PRO A 13 -12.62 -11.10 5.94
N THR A 14 -12.60 -10.05 6.75
CA THR A 14 -12.95 -8.70 6.34
C THR A 14 -12.04 -8.46 5.16
N ALA A 15 -12.62 -8.08 4.01
CA ALA A 15 -11.85 -7.69 2.84
C ALA A 15 -10.67 -6.87 3.37
N ALA A 16 -9.46 -7.41 3.23
CA ALA A 16 -8.31 -7.00 4.04
C ALA A 16 -8.29 -5.47 4.06
N GLU A 17 -8.44 -4.86 5.25
CA GLU A 17 -8.64 -3.42 5.33
C GLU A 17 -7.47 -2.74 4.64
N THR A 18 -7.74 -2.18 3.45
CA THR A 18 -6.71 -1.52 2.67
C THR A 18 -6.45 -0.14 3.26
N SER A 19 -5.19 0.23 3.33
CA SER A 19 -4.75 1.53 3.80
C SER A 19 -3.94 2.21 2.70
N ARG A 20 -3.83 3.54 2.81
CA ARG A 20 -2.98 4.32 1.91
C ARG A 20 -1.54 4.29 2.38
N TYR A 21 -0.64 4.11 1.43
CA TYR A 21 0.80 4.09 1.64
C TYR A 21 1.46 4.99 0.62
N ILE A 22 2.49 5.69 1.06
CA ILE A 22 3.36 6.52 0.24
C ILE A 22 4.61 5.70 -0.06
N ILE A 23 4.92 5.55 -1.34
CA ILE A 23 6.16 4.96 -1.82
C ILE A 23 7.04 6.09 -2.35
N ARG A 24 8.23 6.26 -1.78
CA ARG A 24 9.19 7.28 -2.17
C ARG A 24 10.40 6.64 -2.84
N ALA A 25 10.90 7.27 -3.89
CA ALA A 25 12.20 6.94 -4.47
C ALA A 25 13.32 7.57 -3.62
N VAL A 26 14.37 6.79 -3.36
CA VAL A 26 15.57 7.28 -2.65
C VAL A 26 16.47 8.07 -3.60
N ASP A 27 16.57 7.65 -4.87
CA ASP A 27 17.34 8.29 -5.95
C ASP A 27 16.41 8.79 -7.08
N ASP A 28 16.97 9.21 -8.22
CA ASP A 28 16.35 9.87 -9.40
C ASP A 28 15.19 9.11 -10.12
N GLY A 29 14.28 8.42 -9.43
CA GLY A 29 12.98 8.00 -9.97
C GLY A 29 12.86 6.79 -10.92
N PRO A 30 13.91 6.13 -11.50
CA PRO A 30 13.67 5.02 -12.42
C PRO A 30 13.10 3.78 -11.71
N ALA A 31 13.51 3.55 -10.46
CA ALA A 31 13.02 2.45 -9.64
C ALA A 31 11.52 2.58 -9.36
N LEU A 32 11.04 3.80 -9.12
CA LEU A 32 9.62 4.04 -8.85
C LEU A 32 8.78 3.88 -10.12
N ALA A 33 9.26 4.36 -11.27
CA ALA A 33 8.59 4.16 -12.54
C ALA A 33 8.47 2.67 -12.89
N ALA A 34 9.53 1.89 -12.68
CA ALA A 34 9.51 0.43 -12.87
C ALA A 34 8.53 -0.25 -11.91
N PHE A 35 8.51 0.17 -10.65
CA PHE A 35 7.56 -0.33 -9.66
C PHE A 35 6.11 -0.03 -10.08
N ILE A 36 5.78 1.21 -10.44
CA ILE A 36 4.46 1.61 -10.94
C ILE A 36 4.06 0.78 -12.18
N ALA A 37 5.00 0.50 -13.08
CA ALA A 37 4.73 -0.36 -14.24
C ALA A 37 4.39 -1.80 -13.81
N SER A 38 5.05 -2.33 -12.78
CA SER A 38 4.76 -3.66 -12.22
C SER A 38 3.38 -3.73 -11.52
N LEU A 39 2.92 -2.62 -10.92
CA LEU A 39 1.59 -2.55 -10.29
C LEU A 39 0.44 -2.79 -11.26
N ARG A 40 0.61 -2.50 -12.56
CA ARG A 40 -0.42 -2.81 -13.55
C ARG A 40 -0.73 -4.31 -13.65
N ALA A 41 0.20 -5.16 -13.24
CA ALA A 41 0.03 -6.61 -13.22
C ALA A 41 -0.45 -7.15 -11.87
N ASP A 42 -0.45 -6.34 -10.80
CA ASP A 42 -0.77 -6.77 -9.45
C ASP A 42 -2.09 -6.14 -8.97
N ALA A 43 -3.12 -6.97 -8.80
CA ALA A 43 -4.43 -6.51 -8.33
C ALA A 43 -4.46 -6.23 -6.82
N ALA A 44 -3.44 -6.64 -6.05
CA ALA A 44 -3.38 -6.44 -4.61
C ALA A 44 -2.93 -5.03 -4.20
N VAL A 45 -2.31 -4.28 -5.14
CA VAL A 45 -1.80 -2.93 -4.89
C VAL A 45 -2.37 -1.98 -5.93
N ARG A 46 -3.17 -1.02 -5.48
CA ARG A 46 -3.81 -0.03 -6.34
C ARG A 46 -3.04 1.27 -6.31
N LEU A 47 -2.53 1.72 -7.44
CA LEU A 47 -1.98 3.08 -7.57
C LEU A 47 -3.12 4.11 -7.46
N LEU A 48 -3.00 5.02 -6.50
CA LEU A 48 -3.94 6.13 -6.30
C LEU A 48 -3.46 7.41 -6.97
N ASP A 49 -2.19 7.76 -6.75
CA ASP A 49 -1.61 9.00 -7.26
C ASP A 49 -0.09 8.91 -7.47
N THR A 50 0.48 9.85 -8.23
CA THR A 50 1.92 10.00 -8.43
C THR A 50 2.32 11.46 -8.31
N ILE A 51 3.31 11.75 -7.48
CA ILE A 51 3.82 13.09 -7.21
C ILE A 51 5.22 13.23 -7.81
N GLY A 52 5.39 14.24 -8.66
CA GLY A 52 6.64 14.58 -9.33
C GLY A 52 6.51 14.77 -10.84
N PRO A 53 7.64 14.94 -11.55
CA PRO A 53 7.67 14.98 -13.01
C PRO A 53 7.01 13.74 -13.62
N LYS A 54 6.18 13.93 -14.66
CA LYS A 54 5.48 12.82 -15.33
C LYS A 54 6.40 11.69 -15.82
N ALA A 55 7.65 12.03 -16.17
CA ALA A 55 8.63 11.06 -16.64
C ALA A 55 9.42 10.39 -15.50
N GLN A 56 9.50 11.02 -14.32
CA GLN A 56 10.31 10.62 -13.18
C GLN A 56 9.57 10.99 -11.90
N PRO A 57 8.50 10.26 -11.54
CA PRO A 57 7.84 10.48 -10.25
C PRO A 57 8.84 10.14 -9.14
N HIS A 58 8.87 10.97 -8.10
CA HIS A 58 9.68 10.71 -6.91
C HIS A 58 8.84 10.08 -5.79
N THR A 59 7.52 10.17 -5.90
CA THR A 59 6.60 9.64 -4.90
C THR A 59 5.35 9.08 -5.57
N ALA A 60 4.85 7.96 -5.08
CA ALA A 60 3.62 7.31 -5.51
C ALA A 60 2.75 7.03 -4.29
N VAL A 61 1.46 7.29 -4.39
CA VAL A 61 0.49 6.93 -3.38
C VAL A 61 -0.21 5.66 -3.84
N VAL A 62 -0.16 4.61 -3.03
CA VAL A 62 -0.78 3.32 -3.30
C VAL A 62 -1.75 2.96 -2.20
N GLU A 63 -2.73 2.13 -2.53
CA GLU A 63 -3.65 1.53 -1.59
C GLU A 63 -3.46 0.02 -1.62
N THR A 64 -3.21 -0.57 -0.46
CA THR A 64 -3.01 -2.01 -0.31
C THR A 64 -3.27 -2.45 1.12
N ASP A 65 -3.34 -3.75 1.36
CA ASP A 65 -3.46 -4.31 2.71
C ASP A 65 -2.11 -4.28 3.46
N ALA A 66 -2.15 -4.37 4.79
CA ALA A 66 -0.96 -4.31 5.62
C ALA A 66 0.06 -5.43 5.30
N ALA A 67 -0.40 -6.65 4.99
CA ALA A 67 0.50 -7.76 4.72
C ALA A 67 1.25 -7.56 3.39
N THR A 68 0.59 -7.00 2.38
CA THR A 68 1.22 -6.62 1.12
C THR A 68 2.18 -5.44 1.32
N ALA A 69 1.81 -4.44 2.12
CA ALA A 69 2.72 -3.33 2.46
C ALA A 69 3.99 -3.80 3.18
N GLU A 70 3.89 -4.75 4.13
CA GLU A 70 5.05 -5.33 4.82
C GLU A 70 5.98 -6.09 3.86
N ARG A 71 5.42 -6.83 2.89
CA ARG A 71 6.21 -7.51 1.84
C ARG A 71 6.95 -6.49 0.97
N LEU A 72 6.29 -5.41 0.57
CA LEU A 72 6.90 -4.33 -0.18
C LEU A 72 8.01 -3.66 0.62
N GLU A 73 7.80 -3.41 1.92
CA GLU A 73 8.82 -2.83 2.80
C GLU A 73 10.07 -3.72 2.86
N GLN A 74 9.91 -5.03 3.00
CA GLN A 74 11.03 -5.98 3.01
C GLN A 74 11.78 -6.01 1.67
N ALA A 75 11.05 -5.99 0.55
CA ALA A 75 11.65 -5.93 -0.78
C ALA A 75 12.43 -4.62 -0.97
N PHE A 76 11.87 -3.50 -0.52
CA PHE A 76 12.45 -2.18 -0.63
C PHE A 76 13.71 -2.03 0.22
N ARG A 77 13.72 -2.55 1.46
CA ARG A 77 14.92 -2.63 2.31
C ARG A 77 16.08 -3.38 1.65
N THR A 78 15.79 -4.39 0.83
CA THR A 78 16.82 -5.16 0.11
C THR A 78 17.38 -4.37 -1.07
N SER A 79 16.52 -3.66 -1.81
CA SER A 79 16.90 -2.88 -2.98
C SER A 79 17.56 -1.53 -2.64
N ASN A 80 17.23 -0.96 -1.48
CA ASN A 80 17.65 0.35 -0.98
C ASN A 80 17.36 1.54 -1.93
N GLN A 81 16.44 1.35 -2.90
CA GLN A 81 16.07 2.34 -3.92
C GLN A 81 14.69 2.97 -3.68
N LEU A 82 13.84 2.29 -2.91
CA LEU A 82 12.48 2.69 -2.61
C LEU A 82 12.26 2.64 -1.09
N MET A 83 11.32 3.43 -0.61
CA MET A 83 10.83 3.41 0.76
C MET A 83 9.31 3.37 0.72
N ILE A 84 8.68 2.65 1.65
CA ILE A 84 7.22 2.63 1.82
C ILE A 84 6.88 3.06 3.23
N GLU A 85 5.92 3.96 3.35
CA GLU A 85 5.44 4.49 4.62
C GLU A 85 3.92 4.62 4.59
N PRO A 86 3.22 4.41 5.71
CA PRO A 86 1.78 4.60 5.74
C PRO A 86 1.43 6.10 5.57
N ASP A 87 0.51 6.39 4.65
CA ASP A 87 -0.05 7.73 4.43
C ASP A 87 -1.04 8.05 5.56
N ARG A 88 -0.50 8.39 6.73
CA ARG A 88 -1.31 8.83 7.86
C ARG A 88 -1.30 10.35 7.89
N PRO A 89 -2.45 11.00 8.14
CA PRO A 89 -2.44 12.43 8.42
C PRO A 89 -1.46 12.69 9.55
N LEU A 90 -0.64 13.73 9.40
CA LEU A 90 0.11 14.28 10.50
C LEU A 90 -0.90 14.64 11.58
N SER A 91 -0.98 13.82 12.63
CA SER A 91 -1.57 14.23 13.90
C SER A 91 -0.68 15.34 14.45
N LEU A 92 -0.90 16.56 13.96
CA LEU A 92 -0.61 17.77 14.70
C LEU A 92 -1.49 17.67 15.93
N PHE A 93 -0.93 17.13 17.01
CA PHE A 93 -1.62 16.94 18.27
C PHE A 93 -2.23 18.26 18.77
N ASP A 94 -3.37 18.08 19.43
CA ASP A 94 -4.18 19.01 20.25
C ASP A 94 -3.39 20.11 20.99
#